data_AF-A0A6P2I0L7-F1
#
_entry.id   AF-A0A6P2I0L7-F1
#
_cell.length_a   1.000
_cell.length_b   1.000
_cell.length_c   1.000
_cell.angle_alpha   90.00
_cell.angle_beta   90.00
_cell.angle_gamma   90.00
#
_symmetry.space_group_name_H-M   'P 1'
#
loop_
_entity.id
_entity.type
_entity.pdbx_description
1 polymer ?
#
loop_
_entity_poly.entity_id
_entity_poly.type
_entity_poly.pdbx_seq_one_letter_code
_entity_poly.pdbx_strand_id
1 'polypeptide(L)'
;MNNRVAARSRMRLRQPAMRRRAVRAGRADGYAGYWWEDPARLVLLFILPLYGLLSMSLLGDQKSIARLYFDGYSAFAGGLFLLVLTAAAWFATTDAQVRRVADDGPAELSPRVLDFVFALALFGYLVMMSGVLAHPAVLLQFLTGTANTFELIELKGRVTGLSSFTQATAPFVALYFYVFRTPVKGFNRYKAYLAVLVVLTLLRSFIFAERLAVIEIALPFALMVVRFRLGRKRLRLLALGPYAAIPLLLGLFIVNEYNRSWETYYINIYDNIFDFALERLGLYYSTSLNNGAGILNVLGWGNGHPMFTFDWLLHFPVIGSTLQPWLDSGDSVDLFLKSYADPEFNNPSGIFVHFYEWGWFGLLNAAFAGWVFGRGYAGWRRGSGFWCCAHAVLYVSLMEILRIPNLFSGRDFVPVVLLIVVFRGFVKRPERASTAAASGVAIRHTPDIG
;
A
#
# COMPACT_ATOMS: atom_id res chain seq x y z
N MET A 1 -84.32 23.63 -5.73
CA MET A 1 -82.99 24.08 -6.23
C MET A 1 -81.97 23.68 -5.17
N ASN A 2 -81.33 22.51 -5.22
CA ASN A 2 -80.30 21.96 -6.13
C ASN A 2 -78.95 21.88 -5.39
N ASN A 3 -78.31 20.71 -5.53
CA ASN A 3 -76.92 20.34 -5.23
C ASN A 3 -76.56 19.98 -3.77
N ARG A 4 -76.22 18.71 -3.46
CA ARG A 4 -75.06 17.86 -3.85
C ARG A 4 -73.85 18.01 -2.90
N VAL A 5 -73.48 16.87 -2.32
CA VAL A 5 -72.12 16.39 -1.97
C VAL A 5 -71.51 16.89 -0.66
N ALA A 6 -71.21 15.96 0.26
CA ALA A 6 -69.81 15.56 0.56
C ALA A 6 -69.76 14.46 1.63
N ALA A 7 -69.53 13.23 1.17
CA ALA A 7 -69.07 12.12 1.99
C ALA A 7 -67.70 12.45 2.59
N ARG A 8 -67.59 12.41 3.93
CA ARG A 8 -66.33 12.51 4.67
C ARG A 8 -65.49 11.24 4.46
N SER A 9 -64.70 11.21 3.40
CA SER A 9 -63.60 10.26 3.24
C SER A 9 -62.38 10.78 4.03
N ARG A 10 -62.05 10.09 5.13
CA ARG A 10 -60.81 10.30 5.89
C ARG A 10 -59.61 9.93 5.01
N MET A 11 -59.05 10.92 4.33
CA MET A 11 -57.77 10.79 3.63
C MET A 11 -56.65 10.85 4.68
N ARG A 12 -56.25 9.68 5.21
CA ARG A 12 -54.97 9.54 5.91
C ARG A 12 -53.86 9.85 4.90
N LEU A 13 -53.24 11.03 5.03
CA LEU A 13 -51.98 11.37 4.39
C LEU A 13 -50.95 10.27 4.71
N ARG A 14 -50.74 9.35 3.77
CA ARG A 14 -49.57 8.47 3.71
C ARG A 14 -48.36 9.37 3.50
N GLN A 15 -47.78 9.86 4.59
CA GLN A 15 -46.43 10.42 4.57
C GLN A 15 -45.46 9.36 4.01
N PRO A 16 -44.51 9.74 3.15
CA PRO A 16 -43.75 8.79 2.35
C PRO A 16 -42.79 7.99 3.24
N ALA A 17 -43.08 6.70 3.40
CA ALA A 17 -42.17 5.72 3.98
C ALA A 17 -40.81 5.66 3.26
N MET A 18 -40.68 6.24 2.05
CA MET A 18 -39.41 6.42 1.34
C MET A 18 -38.42 7.36 2.05
N ARG A 19 -38.87 8.46 2.69
CA ARG A 19 -37.95 9.38 3.38
C ARG A 19 -37.38 8.79 4.66
N ARG A 20 -38.15 7.97 5.38
CA ARG A 20 -37.64 7.22 6.54
C ARG A 20 -36.69 6.07 6.16
N ARG A 21 -36.79 5.53 4.94
CA ARG A 21 -35.84 4.52 4.43
C ARG A 21 -34.50 5.14 4.00
N ALA A 22 -34.53 6.35 3.43
CA ALA A 22 -33.31 7.10 3.10
C ALA A 22 -32.57 7.61 4.35
N VAL A 23 -33.29 8.08 5.38
CA VAL A 23 -32.67 8.53 6.64
C VAL A 23 -32.18 7.34 7.50
N ARG A 24 -32.74 6.14 7.35
CA ARG A 24 -32.18 4.92 7.96
C ARG A 24 -31.00 4.32 7.21
N ALA A 25 -30.78 4.67 5.94
CA ALA A 25 -29.59 4.25 5.19
C ALA A 25 -28.33 5.04 5.59
N GLY A 26 -28.49 6.16 6.32
CA GLY A 26 -27.41 6.97 6.89
C GLY A 26 -26.99 6.58 8.31
N ARG A 27 -27.52 5.47 8.87
CA ARG A 27 -26.90 4.89 10.07
C ARG A 27 -25.59 4.24 9.63
N ALA A 28 -24.48 4.73 10.18
CA ALA A 28 -23.18 4.10 10.18
C ALA A 28 -23.21 2.72 10.87
N ASP A 29 -23.92 1.76 10.27
CA ASP A 29 -24.04 0.39 10.74
C ASP A 29 -22.85 -0.45 10.25
N GLY A 30 -21.91 -0.69 11.17
CA GLY A 30 -21.45 -2.06 11.43
C GLY A 30 -20.57 -2.75 10.38
N TYR A 31 -19.61 -2.05 9.77
CA TYR A 31 -18.45 -2.76 9.25
C TYR A 31 -17.56 -3.17 10.44
N ALA A 32 -17.77 -4.39 10.93
CA ALA A 32 -16.79 -5.04 11.79
C ALA A 32 -15.71 -5.59 10.86
N GLY A 33 -14.65 -4.81 10.62
CA GLY A 33 -13.52 -5.23 9.79
C GLY A 33 -12.84 -6.50 10.32
N TYR A 34 -12.00 -7.11 9.50
CA TYR A 34 -11.16 -8.20 9.95
C TYR A 34 -10.03 -7.67 10.84
N TRP A 35 -9.47 -8.54 11.70
CA TRP A 35 -8.41 -8.14 12.63
C TRP A 35 -7.15 -7.67 11.91
N TRP A 36 -6.84 -8.26 10.74
CA TRP A 36 -5.65 -7.96 9.97
C TRP A 36 -5.73 -6.62 9.23
N GLU A 37 -6.92 -6.04 9.05
CA GLU A 37 -7.04 -4.69 8.48
C GLU A 37 -6.58 -3.61 9.47
N ASP A 38 -6.67 -3.90 10.78
CA ASP A 38 -6.19 -3.00 11.83
C ASP A 38 -4.67 -3.13 11.94
N PRO A 39 -3.89 -2.06 11.63
CA PRO A 39 -2.44 -2.14 11.61
C PRO A 39 -1.84 -2.53 12.97
N ALA A 40 -2.45 -2.09 14.08
CA ALA A 40 -1.94 -2.44 15.41
C ALA A 40 -2.14 -3.95 15.68
N ARG A 41 -3.30 -4.49 15.31
CA ARG A 41 -3.59 -5.93 15.48
C ARG A 41 -2.79 -6.79 14.50
N LEU A 42 -2.59 -6.33 13.27
CA LEU A 42 -1.76 -7.02 12.29
C LEU A 42 -0.33 -7.14 12.81
N VAL A 43 0.23 -6.05 13.36
CA VAL A 43 1.58 -6.09 13.90
C VAL A 43 1.63 -7.03 15.11
N LEU A 44 0.72 -6.90 16.07
CA LEU A 44 0.72 -7.73 17.28
C LEU A 44 0.49 -9.22 17.02
N LEU A 45 -0.41 -9.56 16.12
CA LEU A 45 -0.86 -10.95 15.92
C LEU A 45 -0.08 -11.67 14.81
N PHE A 46 0.50 -10.95 13.86
CA PHE A 46 1.19 -11.56 12.71
C PHE A 46 2.67 -11.15 12.61
N ILE A 47 2.97 -9.85 12.50
CA ILE A 47 4.33 -9.38 12.20
C ILE A 47 5.27 -9.57 13.38
N LEU A 48 4.85 -9.26 14.60
CA LEU A 48 5.65 -9.40 15.81
C LEU A 48 5.93 -10.87 16.15
N PRO A 49 4.97 -11.81 16.07
CA PRO A 49 5.26 -13.23 16.19
C PRO A 49 6.19 -13.75 15.09
N LEU A 50 6.01 -13.31 13.84
CA LEU A 50 6.92 -13.66 12.74
C LEU A 50 8.34 -13.15 13.01
N TYR A 51 8.47 -11.89 13.44
CA TYR A 51 9.76 -11.31 13.86
C TYR A 51 10.39 -12.10 15.01
N GLY A 52 9.60 -12.50 16.01
CA GLY A 52 10.07 -13.34 17.11
C GLY A 52 10.58 -14.71 16.63
N LEU A 53 9.86 -15.37 15.73
CA LEU A 53 10.29 -16.64 15.13
C LEU A 53 11.59 -16.49 14.35
N LEU A 54 11.69 -15.45 13.52
CA LEU A 54 12.92 -15.13 12.77
C LEU A 54 14.08 -14.80 13.71
N SER A 55 13.81 -14.06 14.79
CA SER A 55 14.82 -13.71 15.80
C SER A 55 15.33 -14.94 16.53
N MET A 56 14.44 -15.88 16.91
CA MET A 56 14.87 -17.14 17.52
C MET A 56 15.71 -17.99 16.57
N SER A 57 15.36 -18.01 15.28
CA SER A 57 16.16 -18.70 14.26
C SER A 57 17.54 -18.06 14.10
N LEU A 58 17.61 -16.73 14.07
CA LEU A 58 18.85 -15.97 13.92
C LEU A 58 19.74 -16.04 15.15
N LEU A 59 19.16 -16.06 16.36
CA LEU A 59 19.91 -16.25 17.61
C LEU A 59 20.37 -17.70 17.82
N GLY A 60 19.81 -18.64 17.06
CA GLY A 60 20.24 -20.02 17.01
C GLY A 60 21.43 -20.24 16.07
N ASP A 61 21.81 -21.50 15.90
CA ASP A 61 22.91 -21.90 15.01
C ASP A 61 22.42 -21.95 13.55
N GLN A 62 22.29 -20.78 12.92
CA GLN A 62 21.76 -20.67 11.56
C GLN A 62 22.86 -20.98 10.52
N LYS A 63 22.90 -22.24 10.08
CA LYS A 63 23.91 -22.76 9.15
C LYS A 63 23.88 -22.14 7.74
N SER A 64 22.75 -21.55 7.34
CA SER A 64 22.54 -20.99 6.00
C SER A 64 23.02 -19.55 5.82
N ILE A 65 23.46 -18.88 6.89
CA ILE A 65 24.01 -17.51 6.81
C ILE A 65 25.50 -17.57 7.19
N ALA A 66 26.37 -17.23 6.25
CA ALA A 66 27.82 -17.31 6.43
C ALA A 66 28.36 -16.38 7.54
N ARG A 67 27.72 -15.22 7.75
CA ARG A 67 28.09 -14.25 8.79
C ARG A 67 26.86 -13.75 9.54
N LEU A 68 26.77 -14.13 10.80
CA LEU A 68 25.70 -13.71 11.69
C LEU A 68 26.13 -12.46 12.47
N TYR A 69 25.38 -11.37 12.29
CA TYR A 69 25.52 -10.12 13.03
C TYR A 69 24.37 -9.89 14.01
N PHE A 70 23.28 -10.63 13.84
CA PHE A 70 22.07 -10.48 14.63
C PHE A 70 22.27 -11.02 16.05
N ASP A 71 22.03 -10.18 17.04
CA ASP A 71 22.23 -10.50 18.46
C ASP A 71 20.99 -10.16 19.31
N GLY A 72 21.06 -10.45 20.61
CA GLY A 72 19.95 -10.19 21.53
C GLY A 72 19.58 -8.70 21.61
N TYR A 73 20.54 -7.81 21.42
CA TYR A 73 20.31 -6.37 21.40
C TYR A 73 19.55 -5.94 20.14
N SER A 74 19.91 -6.49 18.97
CA SER A 74 19.19 -6.29 17.71
C SER A 74 17.76 -6.83 17.80
N ALA A 75 17.56 -8.00 18.44
CA ALA A 75 16.24 -8.57 18.71
C ALA A 75 15.38 -7.64 19.57
N PHE A 76 15.96 -7.08 20.63
CA PHE A 76 15.29 -6.10 21.48
C PHE A 76 14.94 -4.82 20.72
N ALA A 77 15.88 -4.24 19.97
CA ALA A 77 15.67 -2.99 19.25
C ALA A 77 14.58 -3.10 18.19
N GLY A 78 14.56 -4.19 17.40
CA GLY A 78 13.51 -4.41 16.42
C GLY A 78 12.15 -4.72 17.04
N GLY A 79 12.11 -5.47 18.15
CA GLY A 79 10.89 -5.67 18.94
C GLY A 79 10.32 -4.35 19.46
N LEU A 80 11.17 -3.48 20.01
CA LEU A 80 10.78 -2.15 20.49
C LEU A 80 10.25 -1.27 19.36
N PHE A 81 10.90 -1.28 18.19
CA PHE A 81 10.43 -0.56 17.01
C PHE A 81 9.00 -0.94 16.62
N LEU A 82 8.71 -2.25 16.54
CA LEU A 82 7.38 -2.76 16.23
C LEU A 82 6.34 -2.42 17.31
N LEU A 83 6.72 -2.41 18.58
CA LEU A 83 5.85 -2.02 19.69
C LEU A 83 5.51 -0.53 19.66
N VAL A 84 6.49 0.35 19.39
CA VAL A 84 6.26 1.79 19.24
C VAL A 84 5.33 2.07 18.06
N LEU A 85 5.56 1.42 16.91
CA LEU A 85 4.70 1.50 15.75
C LEU A 85 3.26 1.06 16.08
N THR A 86 3.12 -0.06 16.78
CA THR A 86 1.81 -0.59 17.22
C THR A 86 1.09 0.41 18.12
N ALA A 87 1.78 0.94 19.13
CA ALA A 87 1.20 1.90 20.07
C ALA A 87 0.74 3.17 19.34
N ALA A 88 1.59 3.74 18.47
CA ALA A 88 1.25 4.91 17.69
C ALA A 88 0.07 4.67 16.73
N ALA A 89 0.01 3.49 16.09
CA ALA A 89 -1.11 3.10 15.24
C ALA A 89 -2.42 2.97 16.03
N TRP A 90 -2.37 2.39 17.23
CA TRP A 90 -3.52 2.30 18.13
C TRP A 90 -4.01 3.68 18.58
N PHE A 91 -3.10 4.55 19.03
CA PHE A 91 -3.44 5.92 19.44
C PHE A 91 -4.02 6.74 18.29
N ALA A 92 -3.43 6.69 17.11
CA ALA A 92 -3.93 7.41 15.94
C ALA A 92 -5.33 6.92 15.51
N THR A 93 -5.57 5.61 15.62
CA THR A 93 -6.85 4.97 15.30
C THR A 93 -7.94 5.37 16.29
N THR A 94 -7.62 5.42 17.58
CA THR A 94 -8.55 5.77 18.67
C THR A 94 -8.84 7.27 18.72
N ASP A 95 -7.83 8.14 18.61
CA ASP A 95 -7.99 9.59 18.51
C ASP A 95 -8.92 9.97 17.35
N ALA A 96 -8.74 9.35 16.18
CA ALA A 96 -9.60 9.58 15.03
C ALA A 96 -11.04 9.05 15.21
N GLN A 97 -11.29 8.12 16.13
CA GLN A 97 -12.65 7.69 16.47
C GLN A 97 -13.33 8.65 17.44
N VAL A 98 -12.57 9.18 18.41
CA VAL A 98 -13.05 10.13 19.41
C VAL A 98 -13.37 11.47 18.75
N ARG A 99 -12.46 11.95 17.88
CA ARG A 99 -12.68 13.12 17.02
C ARG A 99 -13.60 12.77 15.84
N ARG A 100 -14.88 12.52 16.11
CA ARG A 100 -15.92 12.46 15.07
C ARG A 100 -16.08 13.86 14.47
N VAL A 101 -15.29 14.15 13.44
CA VAL A 101 -15.56 15.30 12.55
C VAL A 101 -16.94 15.06 11.93
N ALA A 102 -17.79 16.09 11.89
CA ALA A 102 -19.08 16.03 11.22
C ALA A 102 -18.89 15.46 9.80
N ASP A 103 -19.59 14.37 9.51
CA ASP A 103 -19.43 13.62 8.27
C ASP A 103 -20.13 14.42 7.15
N ASP A 104 -19.36 15.22 6.39
CA ASP A 104 -19.85 15.99 5.23
C ASP A 104 -20.27 15.09 4.04
N GLY A 105 -20.44 13.78 4.28
CA GLY A 105 -20.70 12.76 3.29
C GLY A 105 -19.41 12.26 2.61
N PRO A 106 -19.52 11.17 1.83
CA PRO A 106 -18.37 10.66 1.10
C PRO A 106 -17.90 11.67 0.05
N ALA A 107 -16.62 12.05 0.11
CA ALA A 107 -16.03 12.92 -0.89
C ALA A 107 -16.25 12.34 -2.30
N GLU A 108 -17.03 13.03 -3.12
CA GLU A 108 -17.37 12.60 -4.47
C GLU A 108 -16.24 12.95 -5.44
N LEU A 109 -15.72 11.93 -6.13
CA LEU A 109 -14.71 12.07 -7.15
C LEU A 109 -15.32 11.83 -8.52
N SER A 110 -14.94 12.67 -9.50
CA SER A 110 -15.32 12.45 -10.89
C SER A 110 -14.59 11.23 -11.46
N PRO A 111 -15.24 10.39 -12.30
CA PRO A 111 -14.57 9.27 -12.98
C PRO A 111 -13.35 9.68 -13.83
N ARG A 112 -13.26 10.95 -14.26
CA ARG A 112 -12.11 11.49 -15.00
C ARG A 112 -10.78 11.41 -14.25
N VAL A 113 -10.83 11.32 -12.92
CA VAL A 113 -9.65 11.06 -12.09
C VAL A 113 -8.96 9.74 -12.52
N LEU A 114 -9.74 8.73 -12.89
CA LEU A 114 -9.19 7.45 -13.35
C LEU A 114 -8.48 7.60 -14.69
N ASP A 115 -8.97 8.46 -15.58
CA ASP A 115 -8.30 8.75 -16.86
C ASP A 115 -6.92 9.38 -16.61
N PHE A 116 -6.86 10.35 -15.68
CA PHE A 116 -5.62 11.04 -15.30
C PHE A 116 -4.59 10.07 -14.68
N VAL A 117 -5.02 9.27 -13.69
CA VAL A 117 -4.13 8.32 -13.00
C VAL A 117 -3.68 7.21 -13.96
N PHE A 118 -4.58 6.74 -14.85
CA PHE A 118 -4.23 5.76 -15.87
C PHE A 118 -3.18 6.30 -16.86
N ALA A 119 -3.36 7.53 -17.35
CA ALA A 119 -2.39 8.15 -18.26
C ALA A 119 -1.01 8.27 -17.63
N LEU A 120 -0.94 8.62 -16.34
CA LEU A 120 0.32 8.70 -15.60
C LEU A 120 0.98 7.33 -15.43
N ALA A 121 0.20 6.31 -15.05
CA ALA A 121 0.70 4.93 -14.91
C ALA A 121 1.19 4.39 -16.25
N LEU A 122 0.43 4.61 -17.34
CA LEU A 122 0.80 4.20 -18.68
C LEU A 122 2.08 4.89 -19.15
N PHE A 123 2.22 6.20 -18.91
CA PHE A 123 3.45 6.94 -19.19
C PHE A 123 4.65 6.32 -18.47
N GLY A 124 4.54 6.04 -17.17
CA GLY A 124 5.60 5.37 -16.42
C GLY A 124 5.98 4.00 -17.00
N TYR A 125 5.00 3.20 -17.41
CA TYR A 125 5.24 1.91 -18.06
C TYR A 125 5.95 2.05 -19.41
N LEU A 126 5.54 3.02 -20.24
CA LEU A 126 6.18 3.28 -21.53
C LEU A 126 7.63 3.73 -21.36
N VAL A 127 7.91 4.60 -20.39
CA VAL A 127 9.29 5.04 -20.09
C VAL A 127 10.15 3.86 -19.63
N MET A 128 9.64 3.02 -18.73
CA MET A 128 10.38 1.86 -18.22
C MET A 128 10.64 0.81 -19.31
N MET A 129 9.64 0.57 -20.17
CA MET A 129 9.72 -0.40 -21.27
C MET A 129 10.42 0.17 -22.51
N SER A 130 10.77 1.45 -22.54
CA SER A 130 11.34 2.11 -23.73
C SER A 130 12.57 1.38 -24.31
N GLY A 131 13.49 0.93 -23.46
CA GLY A 131 14.68 0.19 -23.91
C GLY A 131 14.36 -1.20 -24.48
N VAL A 132 13.37 -1.91 -23.91
CA VAL A 132 12.91 -3.20 -24.45
C VAL A 132 12.16 -2.99 -25.78
N LEU A 133 11.34 -1.94 -25.87
CA LEU A 133 10.61 -1.58 -27.10
C LEU A 133 11.55 -1.14 -28.23
N ALA A 134 12.70 -0.55 -27.90
CA ALA A 134 13.72 -0.16 -28.87
C ALA A 134 14.50 -1.36 -29.45
N HIS A 135 14.50 -2.51 -28.75
CA HIS A 135 15.25 -3.71 -29.14
C HIS A 135 14.36 -4.98 -29.20
N PRO A 136 13.37 -5.03 -30.12
CA PRO A 136 12.39 -6.12 -30.18
C PRO A 136 13.01 -7.50 -30.48
N ALA A 137 14.18 -7.53 -31.12
CA ALA A 137 14.91 -8.77 -31.39
C ALA A 137 15.32 -9.51 -30.11
N VAL A 138 15.70 -8.78 -29.06
CA VAL A 138 16.10 -9.36 -27.76
C VAL A 138 14.88 -9.92 -27.03
N LEU A 139 13.72 -9.26 -27.14
CA LEU A 139 12.46 -9.77 -26.59
C LEU A 139 12.04 -11.09 -27.27
N LEU A 140 12.19 -11.18 -28.59
CA LEU A 140 11.90 -12.41 -29.33
C LEU A 140 12.87 -13.53 -28.93
N GLN A 141 14.17 -13.24 -28.80
CA GLN A 141 15.17 -14.21 -28.35
C GLN A 141 14.89 -14.72 -26.93
N PHE A 142 14.41 -13.85 -26.04
CA PHE A 142 13.98 -14.27 -24.71
C PHE A 142 12.74 -15.16 -24.75
N LEU A 143 11.74 -14.82 -25.56
CA LEU A 143 10.54 -15.65 -25.72
C LEU A 143 10.84 -17.00 -26.39
N THR A 144 11.87 -17.08 -27.24
CA THR A 144 12.35 -18.33 -27.84
C THR A 144 13.35 -19.09 -26.95
N GLY A 145 13.64 -18.60 -25.74
CA GLY A 145 14.50 -19.27 -24.75
C GLY A 145 16.00 -19.20 -25.05
N THR A 146 16.43 -18.34 -25.97
CA THR A 146 17.84 -18.21 -26.39
C THR A 146 18.59 -17.07 -25.70
N ALA A 147 17.88 -16.11 -25.10
CA ALA A 147 18.47 -15.01 -24.35
C ALA A 147 18.22 -15.16 -22.84
N ASN A 148 19.20 -14.77 -22.04
CA ASN A 148 19.11 -14.79 -20.58
C ASN A 148 18.37 -13.55 -20.04
N THR A 149 17.59 -13.72 -18.97
CA THR A 149 16.86 -12.63 -18.28
C THR A 149 17.76 -11.44 -17.90
N PHE A 150 19.05 -11.68 -17.66
CA PHE A 150 20.03 -10.65 -17.32
C PHE A 150 20.22 -9.61 -18.43
N GLU A 151 20.22 -10.01 -19.70
CA GLU A 151 20.38 -9.10 -20.85
C GLU A 151 19.18 -8.15 -20.99
N LEU A 152 17.97 -8.61 -20.66
CA LEU A 152 16.76 -7.79 -20.64
C LEU A 152 16.74 -6.77 -19.50
N ILE A 153 17.31 -7.12 -18.35
CA ILE A 153 17.40 -6.21 -17.20
C ILE A 153 18.34 -5.03 -17.52
N GLU A 154 19.40 -5.26 -18.28
CA GLU A 154 20.31 -4.19 -18.73
C GLU A 154 19.63 -3.19 -19.66
N LEU A 155 18.69 -3.66 -20.48
CA LEU A 155 17.87 -2.83 -21.38
C LEU A 155 16.74 -2.06 -20.68
N LYS A 156 16.61 -2.17 -19.35
CA LYS A 156 15.62 -1.40 -18.59
C LYS A 156 15.86 0.10 -18.80
N GLY A 157 14.83 0.83 -19.25
CA GLY A 157 14.93 2.28 -19.44
C GLY A 157 15.19 3.00 -18.11
N ARG A 158 16.45 3.38 -17.85
CA ARG A 158 16.88 4.03 -16.59
C ARG A 158 16.70 5.54 -16.68
N VAL A 159 15.45 6.00 -16.74
CA VAL A 159 15.16 7.40 -16.36
C VAL A 159 14.68 7.40 -14.92
N THR A 160 15.60 7.80 -14.02
CA THR A 160 15.35 7.92 -12.59
C THR A 160 14.19 8.87 -12.35
N GLY A 161 13.28 8.50 -11.45
CA GLY A 161 12.07 9.28 -11.13
C GLY A 161 10.90 9.13 -12.11
N LEU A 162 11.12 9.03 -13.43
CA LEU A 162 10.01 8.89 -14.39
C LEU A 162 9.41 7.48 -14.42
N SER A 163 10.25 6.45 -14.28
CA SER A 163 9.77 5.07 -14.14
C SER A 163 8.98 4.84 -12.83
N SER A 164 9.13 5.71 -11.83
CA SER A 164 8.36 5.67 -10.58
C SER A 164 6.86 5.93 -10.81
N PHE A 165 6.46 6.52 -11.93
CA PHE A 165 5.04 6.66 -12.28
C PHE A 165 4.32 5.32 -12.51
N THR A 166 5.06 4.22 -12.72
CA THR A 166 4.47 2.87 -12.70
C THR A 166 3.74 2.58 -11.38
N GLN A 167 4.15 3.22 -10.28
CA GLN A 167 3.54 3.12 -8.96
C GLN A 167 2.15 3.77 -8.89
N ALA A 168 1.76 4.59 -9.87
CA ALA A 168 0.39 5.11 -9.99
C ALA A 168 -0.67 4.01 -10.24
N THR A 169 -0.23 2.77 -10.51
CA THR A 169 -1.13 1.62 -10.65
C THR A 169 -1.84 1.25 -9.33
N ALA A 170 -1.13 1.25 -8.21
CA ALA A 170 -1.72 0.96 -6.90
C ALA A 170 -2.87 1.93 -6.52
N PRO A 171 -2.70 3.26 -6.61
CA PRO A 171 -3.80 4.19 -6.36
C PRO A 171 -4.88 4.15 -7.44
N PHE A 172 -4.58 3.78 -8.69
CA PHE A 172 -5.62 3.54 -9.72
C PHE A 172 -6.60 2.47 -9.25
N VAL A 173 -6.10 1.34 -8.75
CA VAL A 173 -6.92 0.24 -8.22
C VAL A 173 -7.78 0.75 -7.07
N ALA A 174 -7.17 1.43 -6.09
CA ALA A 174 -7.88 1.99 -4.94
C ALA A 174 -9.00 2.94 -5.37
N LEU A 175 -8.70 3.88 -6.27
CA LEU A 175 -9.64 4.87 -6.78
C LEU A 175 -10.75 4.25 -7.63
N TYR A 176 -10.46 3.21 -8.41
CA TYR A 176 -11.47 2.52 -9.22
C TYR A 176 -12.61 1.99 -8.35
N PHE A 177 -12.29 1.30 -7.25
CA PHE A 177 -13.30 0.80 -6.33
C PHE A 177 -13.95 1.92 -5.51
N TYR A 178 -13.21 2.98 -5.19
CA TYR A 178 -13.74 4.14 -4.48
C TYR A 178 -14.79 4.90 -5.31
N VAL A 179 -14.52 5.12 -6.60
CA VAL A 179 -15.45 5.78 -7.56
C VAL A 179 -16.61 4.85 -7.89
N PHE A 180 -16.33 3.58 -8.18
CA PHE A 180 -17.34 2.56 -8.48
C PHE A 180 -17.59 1.63 -7.28
N ARG A 181 -18.14 2.22 -6.20
CA ARG A 181 -18.49 1.50 -4.97
C ARG A 181 -19.41 0.32 -5.27
N THR A 182 -20.38 0.52 -6.15
CA THR A 182 -21.28 -0.52 -6.64
C THR A 182 -20.74 -1.13 -7.95
N PRO A 183 -20.92 -2.45 -8.15
CA PRO A 183 -20.54 -3.10 -9.39
C PRO A 183 -21.29 -2.51 -10.58
N VAL A 184 -20.53 -1.88 -11.49
CA VAL A 184 -21.05 -1.50 -12.82
C VAL A 184 -21.19 -2.77 -13.66
N LYS A 185 -22.40 -2.99 -14.20
CA LYS A 185 -22.69 -4.08 -15.13
C LYS A 185 -22.01 -3.83 -16.48
N GLY A 186 -21.55 -4.90 -17.15
CA GLY A 186 -20.91 -4.83 -18.47
C GLY A 186 -19.42 -4.46 -18.44
N PHE A 187 -18.79 -4.53 -19.61
CA PHE A 187 -17.41 -4.09 -19.81
C PHE A 187 -17.36 -2.57 -19.97
N ASN A 188 -16.48 -1.90 -19.23
CA ASN A 188 -16.34 -0.44 -19.24
C ASN A 188 -14.87 -0.10 -19.52
N ARG A 189 -14.60 1.07 -20.11
CA ARG A 189 -13.25 1.57 -20.38
C ARG A 189 -12.32 1.49 -19.17
N TYR A 190 -12.82 1.75 -17.96
CA TYR A 190 -11.99 1.66 -16.74
C TYR A 190 -11.65 0.23 -16.33
N LYS A 191 -12.48 -0.76 -16.71
CA LYS A 191 -12.13 -2.19 -16.55
C LYS A 191 -11.07 -2.59 -17.58
N ALA A 192 -11.13 -2.04 -18.79
CA ALA A 192 -10.08 -2.21 -19.78
C ALA A 192 -8.75 -1.61 -19.30
N TYR A 193 -8.78 -0.39 -18.74
CA TYR A 193 -7.59 0.24 -18.12
C TYR A 193 -7.00 -0.62 -17.01
N LEU A 194 -7.84 -1.15 -16.12
CA LEU A 194 -7.39 -2.06 -15.07
C LEU A 194 -6.72 -3.31 -15.66
N ALA A 195 -7.32 -3.93 -16.69
CA ALA A 195 -6.75 -5.10 -17.35
C ALA A 195 -5.39 -4.79 -18.00
N VAL A 196 -5.28 -3.65 -18.70
CA VAL A 196 -4.03 -3.19 -19.30
C VAL A 196 -2.96 -3.00 -18.23
N LEU A 197 -3.27 -2.32 -17.12
CA LEU A 197 -2.31 -2.11 -16.04
C LEU A 197 -1.88 -3.42 -15.37
N VAL A 198 -2.80 -4.38 -15.18
CA VAL A 198 -2.47 -5.72 -14.67
C VAL A 198 -1.49 -6.44 -15.60
N VAL A 199 -1.77 -6.44 -16.91
CA VAL A 199 -0.87 -7.06 -17.90
C VAL A 199 0.51 -6.39 -17.89
N LEU A 200 0.56 -5.06 -17.90
CA LEU A 200 1.84 -4.31 -17.83
C LEU A 200 2.61 -4.60 -16.54
N THR A 201 1.91 -4.83 -15.43
CA THR A 201 2.55 -5.17 -14.15
C THR A 201 3.07 -6.59 -14.12
N LEU A 202 2.34 -7.55 -14.73
CA LEU A 202 2.83 -8.91 -14.90
C LEU A 202 4.07 -8.94 -15.80
N LEU A 203 4.06 -8.19 -16.90
CA LEU A 203 5.24 -8.01 -17.76
C LEU A 203 6.41 -7.40 -16.98
N ARG A 204 6.18 -6.35 -16.17
CA ARG A 204 7.20 -5.76 -15.30
C ARG A 204 7.77 -6.78 -14.30
N SER A 205 6.91 -7.58 -13.69
CA SER A 205 7.32 -8.61 -12.73
C SER A 205 8.12 -9.73 -13.39
N PHE A 206 7.77 -10.10 -14.64
CA PHE A 206 8.41 -11.18 -15.37
C PHE A 206 9.73 -10.74 -16.01
N ILE A 207 9.72 -9.63 -16.76
CA ILE A 207 10.89 -9.13 -17.51
C ILE A 207 11.94 -8.54 -16.56
N PHE A 208 11.53 -7.74 -15.57
CA PHE A 208 12.46 -7.02 -14.69
C PHE A 208 12.60 -7.64 -13.30
N ALA A 209 12.03 -8.85 -13.09
CA ALA A 209 12.04 -9.56 -11.81
C ALA A 209 11.49 -8.74 -10.61
N GLU A 210 10.68 -7.70 -10.87
CA GLU A 210 10.12 -6.82 -9.83
C GLU A 210 8.85 -7.41 -9.20
N ARG A 211 9.02 -8.50 -8.45
CA ARG A 211 7.91 -9.31 -7.88
C ARG A 211 6.99 -8.54 -6.94
N LEU A 212 7.54 -7.56 -6.22
CA LEU A 212 6.78 -6.72 -5.31
C LEU A 212 5.69 -5.91 -6.04
N ALA A 213 5.88 -5.59 -7.34
CA ALA A 213 4.91 -4.85 -8.12
C ALA A 213 3.55 -5.57 -8.26
N VAL A 214 3.55 -6.90 -8.30
CA VAL A 214 2.31 -7.70 -8.35
C VAL A 214 1.56 -7.61 -7.03
N ILE A 215 2.28 -7.69 -5.90
CA ILE A 215 1.71 -7.59 -4.56
C ILE A 215 1.10 -6.20 -4.34
N GLU A 216 1.74 -5.15 -4.87
CA GLU A 216 1.27 -3.76 -4.83
C GLU A 216 -0.04 -3.49 -5.55
N ILE A 217 -0.47 -4.40 -6.43
CA ILE A 217 -1.78 -4.34 -7.09
C ILE A 217 -2.75 -5.30 -6.43
N ALA A 218 -2.30 -6.54 -6.18
CA ALA A 218 -3.12 -7.60 -5.64
C ALA A 218 -3.68 -7.23 -4.26
N LEU A 219 -2.87 -6.60 -3.41
CA LEU A 219 -3.23 -6.31 -2.03
C LEU A 219 -4.25 -5.15 -1.92
N PRO A 220 -4.05 -3.98 -2.57
CA PRO A 220 -5.10 -2.96 -2.62
C PRO A 220 -6.38 -3.47 -3.31
N PHE A 221 -6.26 -4.29 -4.36
CA PHE A 221 -7.41 -4.89 -5.03
C PHE A 221 -8.22 -5.77 -4.06
N ALA A 222 -7.56 -6.69 -3.36
CA ALA A 222 -8.20 -7.58 -2.39
C ALA A 222 -8.88 -6.79 -1.26
N LEU A 223 -8.18 -5.82 -0.67
CA LEU A 223 -8.72 -4.92 0.36
C LEU A 223 -9.98 -4.19 -0.13
N MET A 224 -9.91 -3.58 -1.31
CA MET A 224 -11.03 -2.81 -1.87
C MET A 224 -12.23 -3.68 -2.23
N VAL A 225 -11.99 -4.89 -2.74
CA VAL A 225 -13.03 -5.89 -2.98
C VAL A 225 -13.71 -6.29 -1.67
N VAL A 226 -12.93 -6.59 -0.63
CA VAL A 226 -13.45 -6.88 0.72
C VAL A 226 -14.33 -5.75 1.23
N ARG A 227 -13.88 -4.49 1.09
CA ARG A 227 -14.57 -3.33 1.65
C ARG A 227 -15.85 -2.93 0.91
N PHE A 228 -15.83 -2.97 -0.43
CA PHE A 228 -16.91 -2.42 -1.26
C PHE A 228 -17.78 -3.48 -1.94
N ARG A 229 -17.29 -4.72 -2.11
CA ARG A 229 -18.00 -5.76 -2.87
C ARG A 229 -18.53 -6.89 -2.02
N LEU A 230 -17.80 -7.32 -0.99
CA LEU A 230 -18.22 -8.45 -0.15
C LEU A 230 -19.27 -8.10 0.92
N GLY A 231 -19.51 -6.80 1.17
CA GLY A 231 -20.56 -6.36 2.08
C GLY A 231 -20.47 -6.99 3.47
N ARG A 232 -21.62 -7.33 4.08
CA ARG A 232 -21.67 -7.95 5.42
C ARG A 232 -21.37 -9.46 5.44
N LYS A 233 -21.19 -10.11 4.28
CA LYS A 233 -20.90 -11.54 4.22
C LYS A 233 -19.42 -11.76 4.56
N ARG A 234 -19.14 -11.98 5.84
CA ARG A 234 -17.80 -12.39 6.29
C ARG A 234 -17.49 -13.79 5.76
N LEU A 235 -16.50 -13.92 4.86
CA LEU A 235 -15.96 -15.24 4.56
C LEU A 235 -15.05 -15.66 5.71
N ARG A 236 -15.26 -16.88 6.20
CA ARG A 236 -14.42 -17.47 7.26
C ARG A 236 -12.95 -17.57 6.83
N LEU A 237 -12.68 -17.86 5.54
CA LEU A 237 -11.33 -17.85 4.99
C LEU A 237 -10.65 -16.47 5.09
N LEU A 238 -11.39 -15.39 4.85
CA LEU A 238 -10.84 -14.04 4.98
C LEU A 238 -10.59 -13.66 6.45
N ALA A 239 -11.22 -14.33 7.41
CA ALA A 239 -10.91 -14.10 8.83
C ALA A 239 -9.53 -14.63 9.24
N LEU A 240 -8.98 -15.59 8.49
CA LEU A 240 -7.60 -16.06 8.66
C LEU A 240 -6.58 -15.02 8.18
N GLY A 241 -7.00 -14.07 7.33
CA GLY A 241 -6.16 -12.94 6.91
C GLY A 241 -4.84 -13.38 6.25
N PRO A 242 -3.69 -12.83 6.67
CA PRO A 242 -2.40 -13.13 6.06
C PRO A 242 -2.01 -14.61 6.17
N TYR A 243 -2.52 -15.37 7.15
CA TYR A 243 -2.24 -16.80 7.25
C TYR A 243 -2.79 -17.60 6.07
N ALA A 244 -3.97 -17.22 5.55
CA ALA A 244 -4.53 -17.86 4.36
C ALA A 244 -3.78 -17.48 3.07
N ALA A 245 -3.00 -16.39 3.10
CA ALA A 245 -2.17 -15.98 1.97
C ALA A 245 -0.84 -16.73 1.91
N ILE A 246 -0.39 -17.39 2.98
CA ILE A 246 0.90 -18.11 3.02
C ILE A 246 0.98 -19.21 1.94
N PRO A 247 0.00 -20.11 1.77
CA PRO A 247 0.09 -21.15 0.73
C PRO A 247 0.09 -20.55 -0.69
N LEU A 248 -0.67 -19.48 -0.91
CA LEU A 248 -0.70 -18.78 -2.19
C LEU A 248 0.64 -18.10 -2.49
N LEU A 249 1.22 -17.44 -1.49
CA LEU A 249 2.53 -16.81 -1.60
C LEU A 249 3.61 -17.84 -1.87
N LEU A 250 3.60 -18.97 -1.16
CA LEU A 250 4.53 -20.08 -1.39
C LEU A 250 4.38 -20.65 -2.80
N GLY A 251 3.15 -20.88 -3.27
CA GLY A 251 2.90 -21.37 -4.63
C GLY A 251 3.39 -20.41 -5.71
N LEU A 252 3.08 -19.11 -5.59
CA LEU A 252 3.58 -18.09 -6.53
C LEU A 252 5.10 -17.95 -6.48
N PHE A 253 5.69 -18.10 -5.28
CA PHE A 253 7.12 -18.05 -5.08
C PHE A 253 7.81 -19.25 -5.76
N ILE A 254 7.29 -20.47 -5.55
CA ILE A 254 7.76 -21.71 -6.19
C ILE A 254 7.73 -21.58 -7.71
N VAL A 255 6.61 -21.16 -8.29
CA VAL A 255 6.48 -21.03 -9.76
C VAL A 255 7.51 -20.02 -10.31
N ASN A 256 7.75 -18.93 -9.60
CA ASN A 256 8.71 -17.92 -10.03
C ASN A 256 10.18 -18.34 -9.85
N GLU A 257 10.52 -19.01 -8.76
CA GLU A 257 11.87 -19.54 -8.56
C GLU A 257 12.17 -20.73 -9.49
N TYR A 258 11.16 -21.55 -9.80
CA TYR A 258 11.30 -22.67 -10.74
C TYR A 258 11.93 -22.23 -12.06
N ASN A 259 11.36 -21.18 -12.65
CA ASN A 259 11.77 -20.67 -13.97
C ASN A 259 13.10 -19.87 -13.95
N ARG A 260 13.57 -19.42 -12.78
CA ARG A 260 14.70 -18.47 -12.70
C ARG A 260 16.00 -19.13 -12.24
N SER A 261 15.91 -19.96 -11.21
CA SER A 261 17.06 -20.37 -10.40
C SER A 261 17.06 -21.87 -10.16
N TRP A 262 15.88 -22.50 -10.08
CA TRP A 262 15.75 -23.92 -9.84
C TRP A 262 16.29 -24.76 -11.01
N GLU A 263 15.71 -24.61 -12.20
CA GLU A 263 16.05 -25.43 -13.37
C GLU A 263 17.52 -25.28 -13.76
N THR A 264 18.08 -24.08 -13.61
CA THR A 264 19.42 -23.75 -14.08
C THR A 264 20.52 -24.04 -13.06
N TYR A 265 20.25 -23.95 -11.76
CA TYR A 265 21.31 -23.95 -10.73
C TYR A 265 21.01 -24.87 -9.53
N TYR A 266 19.81 -24.79 -8.95
CA TYR A 266 19.53 -25.43 -7.67
C TYR A 266 19.00 -26.87 -7.76
N ILE A 267 18.66 -27.36 -8.97
CA ILE A 267 18.16 -28.72 -9.19
C ILE A 267 19.11 -29.83 -8.71
N ASN A 268 20.42 -29.55 -8.69
CA ASN A 268 21.45 -30.51 -8.24
C ASN A 268 21.90 -30.29 -6.78
N ILE A 269 21.35 -29.28 -6.10
CA ILE A 269 21.75 -28.88 -4.73
C ILE A 269 20.68 -29.29 -3.72
N TYR A 270 19.41 -29.21 -4.10
CA TYR A 270 18.27 -29.52 -3.24
C TYR A 270 17.50 -30.74 -3.76
N ASP A 271 17.05 -31.59 -2.84
CA ASP A 271 16.28 -32.79 -3.18
C ASP A 271 14.86 -32.47 -3.66
N ASN A 272 14.29 -31.34 -3.21
CA ASN A 272 12.91 -30.95 -3.51
C ASN A 272 12.74 -29.43 -3.62
N ILE A 273 11.93 -28.98 -4.57
CA ILE A 273 11.60 -27.57 -4.77
C ILE A 273 10.87 -26.96 -3.57
N PHE A 274 10.11 -27.74 -2.82
CA PHE A 274 9.40 -27.23 -1.64
C PHE A 274 10.37 -26.86 -0.52
N ASP A 275 11.39 -27.70 -0.28
CA ASP A 275 12.39 -27.46 0.76
C ASP A 275 13.24 -26.25 0.40
N PHE A 276 13.70 -26.18 -0.86
CA PHE A 276 14.35 -25.01 -1.41
C PHE A 276 13.50 -23.74 -1.27
N ALA A 277 12.22 -23.79 -1.65
CA ALA A 277 11.36 -22.61 -1.61
C ALA A 277 11.08 -22.13 -0.18
N LEU A 278 10.89 -23.05 0.77
CA LEU A 278 10.66 -22.70 2.18
C LEU A 278 11.91 -22.10 2.82
N GLU A 279 13.07 -22.75 2.63
CA GLU A 279 14.35 -22.25 3.14
C GLU A 279 14.63 -20.85 2.58
N ARG A 280 14.48 -20.70 1.26
CA ARG A 280 14.75 -19.45 0.56
C ARG A 280 13.78 -18.32 0.91
N LEU A 281 12.50 -18.63 1.08
CA LEU A 281 11.53 -17.66 1.58
C LEU A 281 11.88 -17.19 2.99
N GLY A 282 12.33 -18.10 3.86
CA GLY A 282 12.84 -17.77 5.19
C GLY A 282 14.07 -16.87 5.12
N LEU A 283 15.03 -17.19 4.25
CA LEU A 283 16.27 -16.43 4.03
C LEU A 283 15.99 -14.99 3.59
N TYR A 284 14.97 -14.74 2.76
CA TYR A 284 14.62 -13.36 2.39
C TYR A 284 14.34 -12.45 3.59
N TYR A 285 13.74 -12.97 4.66
CA TYR A 285 13.44 -12.17 5.85
C TYR A 285 14.57 -12.23 6.88
N SER A 286 15.13 -13.40 7.15
CA SER A 286 16.20 -13.54 8.15
C SER A 286 17.49 -12.85 7.70
N THR A 287 17.90 -13.00 6.44
CA THR A 287 19.08 -12.31 5.92
C THR A 287 18.88 -10.80 5.87
N SER A 288 17.67 -10.32 5.56
CA SER A 288 17.38 -8.86 5.61
C SER A 288 17.54 -8.30 7.02
N LEU A 289 17.01 -8.99 8.05
CA LEU A 289 17.20 -8.58 9.44
C LEU A 289 18.67 -8.66 9.88
N ASN A 290 19.37 -9.71 9.48
CA ASN A 290 20.80 -9.89 9.77
C ASN A 290 21.68 -8.82 9.10
N ASN A 291 21.41 -8.48 7.85
CA ASN A 291 22.11 -7.42 7.12
C ASN A 291 21.90 -6.07 7.81
N GLY A 292 20.67 -5.77 8.22
CA GLY A 292 20.37 -4.55 8.98
C GLY A 292 21.11 -4.48 10.32
N ALA A 293 21.18 -5.59 11.05
CA ALA A 293 22.01 -5.69 12.26
C ALA A 293 23.50 -5.52 11.95
N GLY A 294 23.98 -6.09 10.85
CA GLY A 294 25.36 -5.95 10.38
C GLY A 294 25.73 -4.52 10.01
N ILE A 295 24.82 -3.78 9.35
CA ILE A 295 24.98 -2.34 9.09
C ILE A 295 25.18 -1.59 10.42
N LEU A 296 24.37 -1.87 11.44
CA LEU A 296 24.50 -1.24 12.76
C LEU A 296 25.80 -1.62 13.47
N ASN A 297 26.24 -2.87 13.32
CA ASN A 297 27.44 -3.38 13.99
C ASN A 297 28.72 -2.85 13.34
N VAL A 298 28.76 -2.75 12.01
CA VAL A 298 29.95 -2.32 11.26
C VAL A 298 30.00 -0.80 11.05
N LEU A 299 28.87 -0.19 10.66
CA LEU A 299 28.81 1.25 10.36
C LEU A 299 28.38 2.10 11.58
N GLY A 300 27.78 1.47 12.59
CA GLY A 300 27.42 2.11 13.86
C GLY A 300 26.01 2.70 13.90
N TRP A 301 25.57 3.05 15.11
CA TRP A 301 24.22 3.57 15.38
C TRP A 301 24.19 5.10 15.23
N GLY A 302 23.29 5.64 14.40
CA GLY A 302 23.16 7.09 14.18
C GLY A 302 24.33 7.72 13.43
N ASN A 303 25.13 6.91 12.72
CA ASN A 303 26.26 7.37 11.92
C ASN A 303 25.90 7.58 10.44
N GLY A 304 24.74 7.10 10.00
CA GLY A 304 24.31 7.18 8.61
C GLY A 304 23.67 8.52 8.26
N HIS A 305 23.88 8.97 7.02
CA HIS A 305 23.04 10.02 6.44
C HIS A 305 21.61 9.51 6.23
N PRO A 306 20.57 10.36 6.33
CA PRO A 306 19.17 9.94 6.33
C PRO A 306 18.63 9.62 4.91
N MET A 307 19.33 8.71 4.22
CA MET A 307 19.08 8.24 2.86
C MET A 307 17.76 7.48 2.73
N PHE A 308 17.47 6.53 3.61
CA PHE A 308 16.25 5.73 3.63
C PHE A 308 15.04 6.55 4.11
N THR A 309 15.23 7.43 5.10
CA THR A 309 14.16 8.31 5.59
C THR A 309 13.72 9.34 4.52
N PHE A 310 14.65 9.81 3.69
CA PHE A 310 14.40 10.76 2.61
C PHE A 310 14.67 10.18 1.22
N ASP A 311 14.48 8.87 1.05
CA ASP A 311 14.75 8.17 -0.21
C ASP A 311 13.94 8.75 -1.38
N TRP A 312 12.69 9.13 -1.09
CA TRP A 312 11.83 9.81 -2.05
C TRP A 312 12.40 11.15 -2.57
N LEU A 313 13.16 11.86 -1.73
CA LEU A 313 13.73 13.17 -2.04
C LEU A 313 14.99 13.02 -2.89
N LEU A 314 15.80 12.00 -2.60
CA LEU A 314 16.96 11.60 -3.41
C LEU A 314 16.54 11.20 -4.83
N HIS A 315 15.41 10.52 -4.96
CA HIS A 315 14.87 10.10 -6.26
C HIS A 315 13.96 11.15 -6.92
N PHE A 316 13.80 12.32 -6.31
CA PHE A 316 12.96 13.39 -6.88
C PHE A 316 13.68 14.03 -8.08
N PRO A 317 13.00 14.18 -9.24
CA PRO A 317 13.63 14.77 -10.41
C PRO A 317 14.10 16.20 -10.13
N VAL A 318 15.25 16.59 -10.68
CA VAL A 318 15.88 17.92 -10.55
C VAL A 318 16.47 18.23 -9.18
N ILE A 319 15.74 17.95 -8.08
CA ILE A 319 16.15 18.35 -6.73
C ILE A 319 17.06 17.31 -6.07
N GLY A 320 16.85 16.02 -6.35
CA GLY A 320 17.56 14.91 -5.70
C GLY A 320 19.08 15.01 -5.80
N SER A 321 19.61 15.36 -6.98
CA SER A 321 21.06 15.49 -7.21
C SER A 321 21.72 16.59 -6.37
N THR A 322 20.97 17.64 -6.01
CA THR A 322 21.49 18.75 -5.19
C THR A 322 21.57 18.34 -3.71
N LEU A 323 20.65 17.49 -3.27
CA LEU A 323 20.56 17.04 -1.88
C LEU A 323 21.35 15.76 -1.62
N GLN A 324 21.76 15.05 -2.67
CA GLN A 324 22.51 13.81 -2.60
C GLN A 324 23.73 13.90 -1.66
N PRO A 325 24.61 14.91 -1.71
CA PRO A 325 25.79 14.98 -0.84
C PRO A 325 25.48 15.04 0.67
N TRP A 326 24.26 15.43 1.04
CA TRP A 326 23.83 15.62 2.42
C TRP A 326 23.05 14.43 2.98
N LEU A 327 22.39 13.69 2.10
CA LEU A 327 21.43 12.64 2.44
C LEU A 327 21.95 11.25 2.09
N ASP A 328 22.85 11.13 1.12
CA ASP A 328 23.29 9.85 0.58
C ASP A 328 24.36 9.22 1.47
N SER A 329 24.06 8.01 1.94
CA SER A 329 25.03 7.12 2.59
C SER A 329 25.21 5.81 1.79
N GLY A 330 24.74 5.81 0.54
CA GLY A 330 24.64 4.66 -0.35
C GLY A 330 25.96 3.94 -0.53
N ASP A 331 27.06 4.65 -0.75
CA ASP A 331 28.37 4.02 -0.98
C ASP A 331 28.84 3.15 0.20
N SER A 332 28.60 3.60 1.44
CA SER A 332 28.98 2.85 2.65
C SER A 332 28.11 1.60 2.84
N VAL A 333 26.81 1.72 2.57
CA VAL A 333 25.85 0.62 2.69
C VAL A 333 26.05 -0.38 1.55
N ASP A 334 26.26 0.09 0.32
CA ASP A 334 26.56 -0.74 -0.84
C ASP A 334 27.87 -1.50 -0.67
N LEU A 335 28.91 -0.83 -0.15
CA LEU A 335 30.18 -1.49 0.15
C LEU A 335 29.98 -2.56 1.22
N PHE A 336 29.22 -2.27 2.28
CA PHE A 336 28.87 -3.29 3.27
C PHE A 336 28.12 -4.47 2.63
N LEU A 337 27.06 -4.20 1.86
CA LEU A 337 26.23 -5.25 1.26
C LEU A 337 27.02 -6.08 0.24
N LYS A 338 27.92 -5.47 -0.55
CA LYS A 338 28.75 -6.18 -1.54
C LYS A 338 29.89 -6.97 -0.88
N SER A 339 30.43 -6.51 0.25
CA SER A 339 31.59 -7.13 0.90
C SER A 339 31.23 -8.10 2.02
N TYR A 340 30.04 -7.98 2.62
CA TYR A 340 29.67 -8.68 3.85
C TYR A 340 28.30 -9.37 3.81
N ALA A 341 27.40 -8.96 2.93
CA ALA A 341 26.10 -9.62 2.78
C ALA A 341 26.13 -10.68 1.66
N ASP A 342 25.10 -11.52 1.64
CA ASP A 342 24.91 -12.47 0.56
C ASP A 342 24.55 -11.70 -0.74
N PRO A 343 25.28 -11.90 -1.85
CA PRO A 343 25.00 -11.23 -3.13
C PRO A 343 23.58 -11.45 -3.65
N GLU A 344 22.95 -12.56 -3.27
CA GLU A 344 21.59 -12.92 -3.66
C GLU A 344 20.51 -12.33 -2.75
N PHE A 345 20.87 -12.01 -1.49
CA PHE A 345 19.96 -11.51 -0.45
C PHE A 345 20.50 -10.24 0.23
N ASN A 346 20.61 -9.15 -0.53
CA ASN A 346 21.27 -7.92 -0.09
C ASN A 346 20.33 -6.79 0.37
N ASN A 347 19.16 -7.10 0.93
CA ASN A 347 18.28 -6.05 1.46
C ASN A 347 18.80 -5.52 2.82
N PRO A 348 18.72 -4.20 3.07
CA PRO A 348 19.30 -3.57 4.26
C PRO A 348 18.42 -3.65 5.54
N SER A 349 17.28 -4.36 5.50
CA SER A 349 16.19 -4.35 6.51
C SER A 349 15.25 -3.16 6.39
N GLY A 350 13.97 -3.36 6.72
CA GLY A 350 13.00 -2.26 6.87
C GLY A 350 12.92 -1.67 8.27
N ILE A 351 13.66 -2.22 9.24
CA ILE A 351 13.68 -1.73 10.64
C ILE A 351 15.02 -1.07 10.96
N PHE A 352 16.12 -1.80 10.79
CA PHE A 352 17.43 -1.40 11.33
C PHE A 352 18.06 -0.19 10.63
N VAL A 353 17.70 0.05 9.37
CA VAL A 353 18.14 1.25 8.64
C VAL A 353 17.79 2.55 9.35
N HIS A 354 16.65 2.61 10.05
CA HIS A 354 16.26 3.82 10.77
C HIS A 354 17.11 4.07 12.01
N PHE A 355 17.64 3.00 12.62
CA PHE A 355 18.60 3.11 13.71
C PHE A 355 20.00 3.45 13.19
N TYR A 356 20.33 3.05 11.96
CA TYR A 356 21.60 3.43 11.32
C TYR A 356 21.65 4.94 11.07
N GLU A 357 20.56 5.51 10.56
CA GLU A 357 20.45 6.95 10.26
C GLU A 357 20.31 7.82 11.51
N TRP A 358 19.47 7.40 12.46
CA TRP A 358 19.02 8.29 13.55
C TRP A 358 19.38 7.77 14.95
N GLY A 359 20.05 6.62 15.05
CA GLY A 359 20.23 5.93 16.33
C GLY A 359 18.86 5.65 16.96
N TRP A 360 18.74 5.85 18.26
CA TRP A 360 17.47 5.67 18.97
C TRP A 360 16.36 6.65 18.55
N PHE A 361 16.68 7.76 17.89
CA PHE A 361 15.66 8.63 17.30
C PHE A 361 14.93 7.96 16.12
N GLY A 362 15.43 6.83 15.60
CA GLY A 362 14.71 5.99 14.64
C GLY A 362 13.34 5.52 15.16
N LEU A 363 13.13 5.48 16.48
CA LEU A 363 11.81 5.22 17.07
C LEU A 363 10.77 6.31 16.75
N LEU A 364 11.20 7.54 16.43
CA LEU A 364 10.31 8.58 15.93
C LEU A 364 9.77 8.23 14.53
N ASN A 365 10.59 7.60 13.68
CA ASN A 365 10.14 7.09 12.39
C ASN A 365 9.12 5.95 12.58
N ALA A 366 9.33 5.07 13.56
CA ALA A 366 8.36 4.03 13.93
C ALA A 366 7.03 4.64 14.40
N ALA A 367 7.09 5.68 15.25
CA ALA A 367 5.92 6.39 15.75
C ALA A 367 5.17 7.11 14.62
N PHE A 368 5.89 7.76 13.71
CA PHE A 368 5.31 8.41 12.53
C PHE A 368 4.64 7.38 11.59
N ALA A 369 5.33 6.27 11.28
CA ALA A 369 4.79 5.18 10.50
C ALA A 369 3.50 4.62 11.11
N GLY A 370 3.54 4.33 12.42
CA GLY A 370 2.37 3.88 13.17
C GLY A 370 1.21 4.88 13.08
N TRP A 371 1.49 6.17 13.27
CA TRP A 371 0.49 7.23 13.12
C TRP A 371 -0.13 7.26 11.72
N VAL A 372 0.67 7.18 10.65
CA VAL A 372 0.20 7.13 9.26
C VAL A 372 -0.72 5.92 9.04
N PHE A 373 -0.29 4.72 9.43
CA PHE A 373 -1.09 3.51 9.26
C PHE A 373 -2.39 3.56 10.06
N GLY A 374 -2.35 4.04 11.32
CA GLY A 374 -3.52 4.19 12.17
C GLY A 374 -4.53 5.21 11.64
N ARG A 375 -4.07 6.37 11.13
CA ARG A 375 -4.92 7.34 10.45
C ARG A 375 -5.52 6.78 9.16
N GLY A 376 -4.72 6.04 8.39
CA GLY A 376 -5.20 5.27 7.23
C GLY A 376 -6.35 4.34 7.61
N TYR A 377 -6.16 3.50 8.62
CA TYR A 377 -7.19 2.54 9.06
C TYR A 377 -8.45 3.24 9.61
N ALA A 378 -8.30 4.36 10.31
CA ALA A 378 -9.44 5.16 10.73
C ALA A 378 -10.26 5.65 9.52
N GLY A 379 -9.63 6.10 8.45
CA GLY A 379 -10.29 6.47 7.20
C GLY A 379 -10.88 5.28 6.43
N TRP A 380 -10.17 4.14 6.42
CA TRP A 380 -10.64 2.88 5.85
C TRP A 380 -11.97 2.42 6.44
N ARG A 381 -12.09 2.47 7.77
CA ARG A 381 -13.34 2.15 8.48
C ARG A 381 -14.49 3.07 8.09
N ARG A 382 -14.20 4.37 7.89
CA ARG A 382 -15.19 5.34 7.40
C ARG A 382 -15.62 5.04 5.95
N GLY A 383 -14.73 4.48 5.13
CA GLY A 383 -15.02 4.16 3.73
C GLY A 383 -15.17 5.39 2.84
N SER A 384 -14.59 6.52 3.24
CA SER A 384 -14.65 7.79 2.53
C SER A 384 -13.31 8.54 2.64
N GLY A 385 -13.01 9.32 1.60
CA GLY A 385 -11.87 10.24 1.59
C GLY A 385 -10.50 9.60 1.31
N PHE A 386 -9.49 10.46 1.37
CA PHE A 386 -8.08 10.14 1.10
C PHE A 386 -7.57 8.93 1.89
N TRP A 387 -7.80 8.93 3.20
CA TRP A 387 -7.28 7.89 4.09
C TRP A 387 -7.82 6.49 3.78
N CYS A 388 -9.01 6.37 3.19
CA CYS A 388 -9.54 5.09 2.73
C CYS A 388 -8.70 4.51 1.58
N CYS A 389 -8.34 5.34 0.59
CA CYS A 389 -7.49 4.88 -0.51
C CYS A 389 -6.03 4.70 -0.06
N ALA A 390 -5.52 5.61 0.75
CA ALA A 390 -4.15 5.57 1.25
C ALA A 390 -3.89 4.31 2.07
N HIS A 391 -4.83 3.89 2.92
CA HIS A 391 -4.70 2.64 3.68
C HIS A 391 -4.52 1.42 2.77
N ALA A 392 -5.32 1.30 1.71
CA ALA A 392 -5.24 0.15 0.81
C ALA A 392 -3.88 0.07 0.11
N VAL A 393 -3.30 1.21 -0.26
CA VAL A 393 -1.99 1.30 -0.93
C VAL A 393 -0.85 1.04 0.07
N LEU A 394 -0.84 1.75 1.20
CA LEU A 394 0.22 1.67 2.21
C LEU A 394 0.24 0.35 2.98
N TYR A 395 -0.79 -0.47 2.87
CA TYR A 395 -0.86 -1.75 3.57
C TYR A 395 0.28 -2.71 3.15
N VAL A 396 0.78 -2.59 1.92
CA VAL A 396 1.94 -3.37 1.42
C VAL A 396 3.20 -3.02 2.22
N SER A 397 3.44 -1.73 2.47
CA SER A 397 4.59 -1.24 3.25
C SER A 397 4.61 -1.82 4.66
N LEU A 398 3.43 -1.99 5.26
CA LEU A 398 3.31 -2.61 6.58
C LEU A 398 3.60 -4.11 6.55
N MET A 399 3.12 -4.83 5.52
CA MET A 399 3.39 -6.27 5.38
C MET A 399 4.88 -6.57 5.10
N GLU A 400 5.58 -5.65 4.45
CA GLU A 400 6.98 -5.80 4.03
C GLU A 400 7.99 -5.16 5.01
N ILE A 401 7.51 -4.66 6.15
CA ILE A 401 8.30 -3.84 7.09
C ILE A 401 9.55 -4.55 7.64
N LEU A 402 9.54 -5.88 7.72
CA LEU A 402 10.71 -6.65 8.18
C LEU A 402 11.83 -6.67 7.14
N ARG A 403 11.50 -6.47 5.86
CA ARG A 403 12.40 -6.66 4.72
C ARG A 403 12.88 -5.35 4.12
N ILE A 404 11.96 -4.40 3.85
CA ILE A 404 12.25 -3.20 3.05
C ILE A 404 11.63 -1.96 3.71
N PRO A 405 12.35 -0.82 3.82
CA PRO A 405 11.84 0.42 4.39
C PRO A 405 10.96 1.20 3.38
N ASN A 406 9.88 0.57 2.89
CA ASN A 406 9.10 1.08 1.76
C ASN A 406 8.38 2.41 2.03
N LEU A 407 7.92 2.66 3.27
CA LEU A 407 7.07 3.82 3.59
C LEU A 407 7.70 5.16 3.21
N PHE A 408 9.02 5.28 3.38
CA PHE A 408 9.79 6.48 3.08
C PHE A 408 10.42 6.45 1.68
N SER A 409 10.23 5.35 0.96
CA SER A 409 10.78 5.19 -0.38
C SER A 409 10.02 6.01 -1.41
N GLY A 410 10.71 6.39 -2.49
CA GLY A 410 10.09 6.88 -3.72
C GLY A 410 8.98 5.95 -4.25
N ARG A 411 9.03 4.66 -3.88
CA ARG A 411 8.03 3.62 -4.19
C ARG A 411 6.62 3.94 -3.65
N ASP A 412 6.52 4.34 -2.38
CA ASP A 412 5.23 4.67 -1.73
C ASP A 412 4.91 6.17 -1.76
N PHE A 413 5.93 7.02 -1.90
CA PHE A 413 5.75 8.47 -1.99
C PHE A 413 4.87 8.87 -3.17
N VAL A 414 5.16 8.35 -4.38
CA VAL A 414 4.40 8.69 -5.60
C VAL A 414 2.91 8.34 -5.45
N PRO A 415 2.53 7.11 -5.01
CA PRO A 415 1.14 6.78 -4.72
C PRO A 415 0.45 7.71 -3.72
N VAL A 416 1.12 8.04 -2.61
CA VAL A 416 0.55 8.89 -1.55
C VAL A 416 0.33 10.31 -2.06
N VAL A 417 1.34 10.92 -2.69
CA VAL A 417 1.23 12.27 -3.25
C VAL A 417 0.15 12.33 -4.32
N LEU A 418 0.06 11.33 -5.19
CA LEU A 418 -0.97 11.27 -6.21
C LEU A 418 -2.37 11.25 -5.60
N LEU A 419 -2.59 10.47 -4.54
CA LEU A 419 -3.84 10.48 -3.80
C LEU A 419 -4.12 11.85 -3.17
N ILE A 420 -3.12 12.53 -2.60
CA ILE A 420 -3.29 13.89 -2.05
C ILE A 420 -3.73 14.86 -3.16
N VAL A 421 -3.06 14.85 -4.31
CA VAL A 421 -3.38 15.70 -5.47
C VAL A 421 -4.80 15.43 -5.96
N VAL A 422 -5.18 14.16 -6.09
CA VAL A 422 -6.53 13.75 -6.50
C VAL A 422 -7.59 14.27 -5.53
N PHE A 423 -7.41 14.04 -4.22
CA PHE A 423 -8.41 14.44 -3.23
C PHE A 423 -8.44 15.95 -2.96
N ARG A 424 -7.35 16.70 -3.22
CA ARG A 424 -7.36 18.17 -3.13
C ARG A 424 -7.90 18.84 -4.39
N GLY A 425 -7.56 18.32 -5.57
CA GLY A 425 -7.86 18.95 -6.86
C GLY A 425 -9.19 18.53 -7.49
N PHE A 426 -9.69 17.32 -7.20
CA PHE A 426 -10.84 16.75 -7.94
C PHE A 426 -12.06 16.42 -7.09
N VAL A 427 -12.02 16.68 -5.77
CA VAL A 427 -13.20 16.53 -4.90
C VAL A 427 -14.20 17.61 -5.24
N LYS A 428 -15.40 17.19 -5.66
CA LYS A 428 -16.54 18.10 -5.72
C LYS A 428 -16.94 18.44 -4.30
N ARG A 429 -16.69 19.68 -3.87
CA ARG A 429 -17.29 20.16 -2.62
C ARG A 429 -18.80 20.17 -2.84
N PRO A 430 -19.61 19.62 -1.92
CA PRO A 430 -21.05 19.84 -1.98
C PRO A 430 -21.25 21.35 -1.99
N GLU A 431 -22.02 21.87 -2.95
CA GLU A 431 -22.45 23.25 -2.93
C GLU A 431 -23.02 23.48 -1.53
N ARG A 432 -22.39 24.37 -0.76
CA ARG A 432 -22.99 24.85 0.48
C ARG A 432 -24.35 25.36 0.05
N ALA A 433 -25.40 24.63 0.44
CA ALA A 433 -26.77 25.03 0.20
C ALA A 433 -26.85 26.50 0.58
N SER A 434 -27.04 27.32 -0.44
CA SER A 434 -26.89 28.75 -0.38
C SER A 434 -27.63 29.28 0.85
N THR A 435 -26.93 30.09 1.64
CA THR A 435 -27.49 30.98 2.66
C THR A 435 -28.55 31.96 2.12
N ALA A 436 -29.05 31.76 0.89
CA ALA A 436 -30.16 32.49 0.28
C ALA A 436 -31.55 32.02 0.74
N ALA A 437 -31.69 30.93 1.51
CA ALA A 437 -32.99 30.55 2.10
C ALA A 437 -33.28 31.25 3.44
N ALA A 438 -32.30 31.95 4.04
CA ALA A 438 -32.46 32.67 5.30
C ALA A 438 -32.92 34.13 5.13
N SER A 439 -32.95 34.66 3.90
CA SER A 439 -33.43 36.02 3.59
C SER A 439 -34.89 36.06 3.12
N GLY A 440 -35.61 34.92 3.13
CA GLY A 440 -37.02 34.84 2.70
C GLY A 440 -38.06 35.10 3.79
N VAL A 441 -37.66 35.40 5.03
CA VAL A 441 -38.58 35.69 6.14
C VAL A 441 -38.14 36.96 6.85
N ALA A 442 -38.21 38.09 6.16
CA ALA A 442 -38.17 39.40 6.78
C ALA A 442 -39.25 40.28 6.16
N ILE A 443 -40.30 40.50 6.98
CA ILE A 443 -41.14 41.70 6.99
C ILE A 443 -42.25 41.76 5.91
N ARG A 444 -43.41 41.16 6.23
CA ARG A 444 -44.71 41.78 5.89
C ARG A 444 -45.11 42.66 7.08
N HIS A 445 -44.85 43.95 6.98
CA HIS A 445 -45.56 44.94 7.80
C HIS A 445 -46.93 45.18 7.16
N THR A 446 -47.99 44.85 7.90
CA THR A 446 -49.34 45.35 7.67
C THR A 446 -49.42 46.82 8.10
N PRO A 447 -50.09 47.70 7.33
CA PRO A 447 -50.43 49.03 7.81
C PRO A 447 -51.77 48.96 8.55
N ASP A 448 -51.78 49.25 9.84
CA ASP A 448 -53.01 49.54 10.58
C ASP A 448 -53.29 51.05 10.49
N ILE A 449 -54.45 51.36 9.91
CA ILE A 449 -55.16 52.62 10.02
C ILE A 449 -56.23 52.39 11.11
N GLY A 450 -56.25 53.25 12.12
CA GLY A 450 -57.23 53.25 13.21
C GLY A 450 -56.83 54.21 14.31
#